data_AF-A0A1W1C5H8-F1
#
_entry.id   AF-A0A1W1C5H8-F1
#
_cell.length_a   1.000
_cell.length_b   1.000
_cell.length_c   1.000
_cell.angle_alpha   90.00
_cell.angle_beta   90.00
_cell.angle_gamma   90.00
#
_symmetry.space_group_name_H-M   'P 1'
#
loop_
_entity.id
_entity.type
_entity.pdbx_description
1 polymer ?
#
loop_
_entity_poly.entity_id
_entity_poly.type
_entity_poly.pdbx_seq_one_letter_code
_entity_poly.pdbx_strand_id
1 'polypeptide(L)' 'MASKHVNHIEPYSPQFGTMIPMGTQKFMRTCVLWQLVRFVAINIRMTVLILKSHH' A
#
# COMPACT_ATOMS: atom_id res chain seq x y z
N MET A 1 -8.98 1.35 -16.27
CA MET A 1 -10.06 0.36 -16.50
C MET A 1 -9.78 -0.95 -15.77
N ALA A 2 -9.91 -1.00 -14.44
CA ALA A 2 -9.61 -2.19 -13.63
C ALA A 2 -10.84 -2.73 -12.85
N SER A 3 -12.01 -2.11 -13.02
CA SER A 3 -13.17 -2.32 -12.16
C SER A 3 -14.34 -3.04 -12.84
N LYS A 4 -14.18 -3.53 -14.08
CA LYS A 4 -15.31 -4.13 -14.82
C LYS A 4 -15.65 -5.56 -14.36
N HIS A 5 -14.75 -6.25 -13.66
CA HIS A 5 -14.93 -7.64 -13.19
C HIS A 5 -15.34 -7.77 -11.70
N VAL A 6 -15.37 -6.67 -10.93
CA VAL A 6 -15.74 -6.71 -9.50
C VAL A 6 -17.25 -6.69 -9.25
N ASN A 7 -18.07 -6.66 -10.31
CA ASN A 7 -19.53 -6.61 -10.17
C ASN A 7 -20.17 -7.98 -9.90
N HIS A 8 -19.43 -9.07 -10.08
CA HIS A 8 -19.91 -10.43 -9.82
C HIS A 8 -18.79 -11.23 -9.14
N ILE A 9 -18.72 -11.16 -7.81
CA ILE A 9 -17.81 -12.01 -7.03
C ILE A 9 -18.60 -13.26 -6.66
N GLU A 10 -18.26 -14.39 -7.26
CA GLU A 10 -18.92 -15.66 -6.93
C GLU A 10 -18.59 -16.05 -5.48
N PRO A 11 -19.60 -16.36 -4.64
CA PRO A 11 -19.36 -16.83 -3.28
C PRO A 11 -18.51 -18.12 -3.32
N TYR A 12 -17.52 -18.20 -2.42
CA TYR A 12 -16.54 -19.30 -2.32
C TYR A 12 -15.50 -19.42 -3.46
N SER A 13 -15.41 -18.43 -4.37
CA SER A 13 -14.27 -18.32 -5.28
C SER A 13 -12.98 -17.99 -4.52
N PRO A 14 -11.78 -18.39 -5.01
CA PRO A 14 -10.50 -18.02 -4.40
C PRO A 14 -10.32 -16.50 -4.21
N GLN A 15 -11.01 -15.69 -5.02
CA GLN A 15 -10.98 -14.23 -4.99
C GLN A 15 -11.96 -13.62 -3.97
N PHE A 16 -12.93 -14.40 -3.46
CA PHE A 16 -13.96 -13.93 -2.51
C PHE A 16 -13.36 -13.47 -1.16
N GLY A 17 -12.29 -14.13 -0.69
CA GLY A 17 -11.60 -13.74 0.54
C GLY A 17 -10.60 -12.59 0.37
N THR A 18 -10.39 -12.10 -0.85
CA THR A 18 -9.38 -11.06 -1.10
C THR A 18 -9.93 -9.68 -0.71
N MET A 19 -9.22 -9.02 0.20
CA MET A 19 -9.57 -7.67 0.64
C MET A 19 -9.46 -6.71 -0.55
N ILE A 20 -10.60 -6.26 -1.07
CA ILE A 20 -10.63 -5.22 -2.10
C ILE A 20 -10.12 -3.92 -1.45
N PRO A 21 -8.99 -3.35 -1.92
CA PRO A 21 -8.47 -2.14 -1.33
C PRO A 21 -9.48 -1.01 -1.52
N MET A 22 -9.85 -0.39 -0.41
CA MET A 22 -10.75 0.77 -0.41
C MET A 22 -10.16 1.88 -1.30
N GLY A 23 -11.02 2.67 -1.94
CA GLY A 23 -10.58 3.75 -2.86
C GLY A 23 -9.56 4.70 -2.23
N THR A 24 -9.64 4.90 -0.91
CA THR A 24 -8.70 5.66 -0.10
C THR A 24 -7.32 5.01 0.00
N GLN A 25 -7.23 3.69 0.20
CA GLN A 25 -5.96 2.95 0.18
C GLN A 25 -5.28 3.02 -1.20
N LYS A 26 -6.08 3.00 -2.27
CA LYS A 26 -5.56 3.17 -3.63
C LYS A 26 -5.05 4.59 -3.85
N PHE A 27 -5.79 5.61 -3.41
CA PHE A 27 -5.39 7.02 -3.50
C PHE A 27 -4.10 7.32 -2.74
N MET A 28 -3.99 6.82 -1.50
CA MET A 28 -2.75 6.89 -0.72
C MET A 28 -1.59 6.10 -1.35
N ARG A 29 -1.86 5.15 -2.25
CA ARG A 29 -0.80 4.45 -2.99
C ARG A 29 -0.42 5.17 -4.29
N THR A 30 -1.29 5.97 -4.89
CA THR A 30 -1.03 6.67 -6.17
C THR A 30 -0.56 8.11 -6.03
N CYS A 31 -0.73 8.75 -4.87
CA CYS A 31 -0.31 10.14 -4.67
C CYS A 31 1.23 10.27 -4.63
N VAL A 32 1.82 10.89 -5.65
CA VAL A 32 3.28 11.05 -5.81
C VAL A 32 3.88 11.90 -4.67
N LEU A 33 3.19 12.96 -4.24
CA LEU A 33 3.62 13.78 -3.09
C LEU A 33 3.72 12.94 -1.81
N TRP A 34 2.75 12.06 -1.57
CA TRP A 34 2.76 11.17 -0.41
C TRP A 34 3.80 10.04 -0.54
N GLN A 35 4.06 9.56 -1.77
CA GLN A 35 5.15 8.61 -2.03
C GLN A 35 6.50 9.23 -1.69
N LEU A 36 6.74 10.51 -2.03
CA LEU A 36 7.98 11.22 -1.67
C LEU A 36 8.15 11.36 -0.15
N VAL A 37 7.11 11.76 0.57
CA VAL A 37 7.15 11.84 2.04
C VAL A 37 7.46 10.47 2.65
N ARG A 38 6.80 9.40 2.18
CA ARG A 38 7.04 8.04 2.66
C ARG A 38 8.45 7.55 2.35
N PHE A 39 8.99 7.89 1.17
CA PHE A 39 10.36 7.56 0.79
C PHE A 39 11.36 8.21 1.76
N VAL A 40 11.23 9.51 2.01
CA VAL A 40 12.10 10.22 2.96
C VAL A 40 11.98 9.64 4.37
N ALA A 41 10.76 9.41 4.87
CA ALA A 41 10.54 8.86 6.20
C ALA A 41 11.15 7.46 6.39
N ILE A 42 11.08 6.58 5.38
CA ILE A 42 11.69 5.25 5.43
C ILE A 42 13.21 5.36 5.45
N ASN A 43 13.80 6.16 4.56
CA ASN A 43 15.25 6.35 4.52
C ASN A 43 15.78 6.88 5.87
N ILE A 44 15.12 7.89 6.45
CA ILE A 44 15.47 8.42 7.77
C ILE A 44 15.38 7.32 8.85
N ARG A 45 14.28 6.55 8.90
CA ARG A 45 14.13 5.47 9.90
C ARG A 45 15.22 4.42 9.79
N MET A 46 15.59 4.02 8.57
CA MET A 46 16.64 3.03 8.35
C MET A 46 18.01 3.58 8.74
N THR A 47 18.34 4.81 8.35
CA THR A 47 19.59 5.48 8.77
C THR A 47 19.69 5.59 10.29
N VAL A 48 18.60 6.00 10.96
CA VAL A 48 18.56 6.09 12.43
C VAL A 48 18.72 4.73 13.09
N LEU A 49 18.09 3.68 12.56
CA LEU A 49 18.26 2.31 13.04
C LEU A 49 19.71 1.84 12.94
N ILE A 50 20.33 2.03 11.78
CA ILE A 50 21.74 1.67 11.55
C ILE A 50 22.63 2.44 12.55
N LEU A 51 22.45 3.76 12.68
CA LEU A 51 23.23 4.57 13.64
C LEU A 51 23.06 4.12 15.09
N LYS A 52 21.84 3.72 15.49
CA LYS A 52 21.55 3.18 16.83
C LYS A 52 22.12 1.78 17.05
N SER A 53 22.23 0.96 16.00
CA SER A 53 22.75 -0.40 16.10
C SER A 53 24.29 -0.48 16.06
N HIS A 54 24.96 0.58 15.63
CA HIS A 54 26.43 0.65 15.55
C HIS A 54 27.12 1.22 16.81
N HIS A 55 26.35 1.65 17.83
CA HIS A 55 26.80 1.93 19.20
C HIS A 55 26.33 0.81 20.13
#